data_AF-A0A920J0M8-F1
#
_entry.id   AF-A0A920J0M8-F1
#
_cell.length_a   1.000
_cell.length_b   1.000
_cell.length_c   1.000
_cell.angle_alpha   90.00
_cell.angle_beta   90.00
_cell.angle_gamma   90.00
#
_symmetry.space_group_name_H-M   'P 1'
#
loop_
_entity.id
_entity.type
_entity.pdbx_description
1 polymer ?
#
loop_
_entity_poly.entity_id
_entity_poly.type
_entity_poly.pdbx_seq_one_letter_code
_entity_poly.pdbx_strand_id
1 'polypeptide(L)' 'MLKSQIMEVLETLSPRERQVIEYRFGINDSRPRTLEEVGQTFGLQEKE' A
#
# COMPACT_ATOMS: atom_id res chain seq x y z
N MET A 1 -18.22 -0.31 -9.19
CA MET A 1 -18.43 -1.48 -8.30
C MET A 1 -17.10 -2.04 -7.78
N LEU A 2 -16.13 -2.39 -8.64
CA LEU A 2 -14.85 -2.96 -8.16
C LEU A 2 -14.02 -2.03 -7.25
N LYS A 3 -13.91 -0.73 -7.57
CA LYS A 3 -13.16 0.24 -6.77
C LYS A 3 -13.70 0.34 -5.33
N SER A 4 -15.02 0.32 -5.15
CA SER A 4 -15.67 0.41 -3.84
C SER A 4 -15.36 -0.80 -2.97
N GLN A 5 -15.37 -2.00 -3.54
CA GLN A 5 -15.02 -3.23 -2.82
C GLN A 5 -13.55 -3.25 -2.38
N ILE A 6 -12.65 -2.73 -3.23
CA ILE A 6 -11.24 -2.57 -2.85
C ILE A 6 -11.12 -1.59 -1.68
N MET A 7 -11.84 -0.47 -1.70
CA MET A 7 -11.83 0.49 -0.59
C MET A 7 -12.35 -0.12 0.72
N GLU A 8 -13.45 -0.89 0.69
CA GLU A 8 -13.98 -1.59 1.87
C GLU A 8 -12.95 -2.56 2.47
N VAL A 9 -12.21 -3.30 1.64
CA VAL A 9 -11.15 -4.18 2.13
C VAL A 9 -10.00 -3.37 2.73
N LEU A 10 -9.56 -2.29 2.06
CA LEU A 10 -8.51 -1.40 2.56
C LEU A 10 -8.88 -0.78 3.91
N GLU A 11 -10.16 -0.51 4.15
CA GLU A 11 -10.66 0.02 5.42
C GLU A 11 -10.45 -0.93 6.61
N THR A 12 -10.38 -2.25 6.36
CA THR A 12 -10.10 -3.26 7.40
C THR A 12 -8.64 -3.31 7.85
N LEU A 13 -7.72 -2.71 7.09
CA LEU A 13 -6.28 -2.69 7.37
C LEU A 13 -5.91 -1.55 8.32
N SER A 14 -4.82 -1.73 9.07
CA SER A 14 -4.23 -0.62 9.83
C SER A 14 -3.81 0.51 8.88
N PRO A 15 -3.72 1.78 9.35
CA PRO A 15 -3.32 2.90 8.49
C PRO A 15 -2.01 2.65 7.75
N ARG A 16 -1.05 1.99 8.40
CA ARG A 16 0.26 1.66 7.81
C ARG A 16 0.14 0.59 6.73
N GLU A 17 -0.58 -0.50 6.98
CA GLU A 17 -0.78 -1.58 6.01
C GLU A 17 -1.56 -1.08 4.78
N ARG A 18 -2.60 -0.27 5.00
CA ARG A 18 -3.35 0.37 3.92
C ARG A 18 -2.43 1.19 3.02
N GLN A 19 -1.60 2.05 3.60
CA GLN A 19 -0.66 2.87 2.85
C GLN A 19 0.35 2.03 2.06
N VAL A 20 0.85 0.93 2.63
CA VAL A 20 1.75 -0.01 1.94
C VAL A 20 1.07 -0.60 0.71
N ILE A 21 -0.19 -1.06 0.83
CA ILE A 21 -0.96 -1.62 -0.28
C ILE A 21 -1.27 -0.56 -1.34
N GLU A 22 -1.69 0.64 -0.93
CA GLU A 22 -1.96 1.75 -1.85
C GLU A 22 -0.74 2.13 -2.68
N TYR A 23 0.44 2.21 -2.06
CA TYR A 23 1.70 2.52 -2.75
C TYR A 23 2.17 1.38 -3.64
N ARG A 24 2.04 0.12 -3.19
CA ARG A 24 2.47 -1.05 -3.97
C ARG A 24 1.67 -1.20 -5.26
N PHE A 25 0.36 -1.01 -5.18
CA PHE A 25 -0.55 -1.22 -6.31
C PHE A 25 -0.92 0.06 -7.06
N GLY A 26 -0.44 1.23 -6.62
CA GLY A 26 -0.72 2.51 -7.28
C GLY A 26 -2.20 2.90 -7.22
N ILE A 27 -2.89 2.54 -6.14
CA ILE A 27 -4.36 2.69 -6.01
C ILE A 27 -4.79 4.17 -6.05
N ASN A 28 -3.94 5.06 -5.52
CA ASN A 28 -4.23 6.49 -5.41
C ASN A 28 -3.58 7.35 -6.51
N ASP A 29 -2.40 6.96 -7.01
CA ASP A 29 -1.59 7.76 -7.93
C ASP A 29 -1.35 7.09 -9.29
N SER A 30 -1.97 5.92 -9.54
CA SER A 30 -1.78 5.10 -10.74
C SER A 30 -0.32 4.67 -10.98
N ARG A 31 0.54 4.77 -9.96
CA ARG A 31 1.95 4.39 -10.04
C ARG A 31 2.26 3.27 -9.03
N PRO A 32 2.27 2.01 -9.47
CA PRO A 32 2.73 0.92 -8.60
C PRO A 32 4.23 1.09 -8.30
N ARG A 33 4.62 0.77 -7.07
CA ARG A 33 6.01 0.80 -6.57
C ARG A 33 6.47 -0.59 -6.18
N THR A 34 7.76 -0.90 -6.24
CA THR A 34 8.30 -2.18 -5.74
C THR A 34 8.19 -2.27 -4.21
N LEU A 35 8.28 -3.48 -3.66
CA LEU A 35 8.34 -3.64 -2.20
C LEU A 35 9.55 -2.93 -1.59
N GLU A 36 10.66 -2.88 -2.32
CA GLU A 36 11.87 -2.14 -1.94
C GLU A 36 11.60 -0.63 -1.88
N GLU A 37 11.00 -0.04 -2.94
CA GLU A 37 10.63 1.39 -2.96
C GLU A 37 9.63 1.74 -1.85
N VAL A 38 8.67 0.85 -1.57
CA VAL A 38 7.73 1.00 -0.46
C VAL A 38 8.47 0.91 0.87
N GLY A 39 9.37 -0.07 1.06
CA GLY A 39 10.18 -0.21 2.25
C GLY A 39 11.01 1.03 2.57
N GLN A 40 11.69 1.59 1.55
CA GLN A 40 12.43 2.85 1.64
C GLN A 40 11.53 4.02 2.04
N THR A 41 10.32 4.12 1.47
CA THR A 41 9.35 5.19 1.79
C THR A 41 8.87 5.14 3.24
N PHE A 42 8.70 3.94 3.82
CA PHE A 42 8.19 3.76 5.18
C PHE A 42 9.27 3.55 6.24
N GLY A 43 10.55 3.72 5.88
CA GLY A 43 11.69 3.50 6.78
C GLY A 43 11.73 2.07 7.33
N LEU A 44 11.20 1.10 6.59
CA LEU A 44 11.30 -0.31 6.94
C LEU A 44 12.73 -0.74 6.60
N GLN A 45 13.59 -0.78 7.61
CA GLN A 45 14.85 -1.50 7.49
C GLN A 45 14.48 -2.98 7.40
N GLU A 46 14.96 -3.68 6.37
CA GLU A 46 14.85 -5.15 6.32
C GLU A 46 15.40 -5.68 7.64
N LYS A 47 14.57 -6.39 8.40
CA LYS A 47 15.08 -7.18 9.52
C LYS A 47 15.67 -8.44 8.91
N GLU A 48 17.00 -8.57 9.03
CA GLU A 48 17.73 -9.83 8.84
C GLU A 48 17.13 -10.97 9.68
#